data_AF-A0A1D7QNM9-F1
#
_entry.id   AF-A0A1D7QNM9-F1
#
_cell.length_a   1.000
_cell.length_b   1.000
_cell.length_c   1.000
_cell.angle_alpha   90.00
_cell.angle_beta   90.00
_cell.angle_gamma   90.00
#
_symmetry.space_group_name_H-M   'P 1'
#
loop_
_entity.id
_entity.type
_entity.pdbx_description
1 polymer ?
#
loop_
_entity_poly.entity_id
_entity_poly.type
_entity_poly.pdbx_seq_one_letter_code
_entity_poly.pdbx_strand_id
1 'polypeptide(L)'
;MEKALITSILLLSHMLVFGQEKLIKDLDHDGIKDTVYLSRKELTIVCQLSSQKFAKIQSQPIGNLSDNSGINATKNGFEFFNDWMRAGFKTQFRYNKNTKKVQMIGIGRYSFGGATHDGSGESSVNLLTHDYLGDWNYFNTSANNGEGRLVKIPTIRAKMKFKAINLETYSESIYSDYEDKCTKLYEKHQNGRSL
;
A
#
# COMPACT_ATOMS: atom_id res chain seq x y z
N MET A 1 -1.41 49.77 -21.73
CA MET A 1 -1.36 49.21 -20.36
C MET A 1 -2.42 48.14 -20.13
N GLU A 2 -3.68 48.36 -20.54
CA GLU A 2 -4.76 47.36 -20.41
C GLU A 2 -4.44 45.98 -21.01
N LYS A 3 -3.88 45.94 -22.23
CA LYS A 3 -3.50 44.68 -22.88
C LYS A 3 -2.44 43.90 -22.10
N ALA A 4 -1.46 44.58 -21.50
CA ALA A 4 -0.42 43.94 -20.71
C ALA A 4 -0.95 43.39 -19.37
N LEU A 5 -1.94 44.07 -18.78
CA LEU A 5 -2.61 43.61 -17.56
C LEU A 5 -3.41 42.33 -17.81
N ILE A 6 -4.13 42.26 -18.94
CA ILE A 6 -4.90 41.08 -19.35
C ILE A 6 -3.98 39.89 -19.64
N THR A 7 -2.86 40.10 -20.32
CA THR A 7 -1.87 39.04 -20.58
C THR A 7 -1.25 38.51 -19.28
N SER A 8 -0.96 39.38 -18.30
CA SER A 8 -0.43 38.96 -17.00
C SER A 8 -1.44 38.16 -16.18
N ILE A 9 -2.73 38.51 -16.21
CA ILE A 9 -3.80 37.75 -15.53
C ILE A 9 -3.99 36.36 -16.17
N LEU A 10 -3.88 36.25 -17.49
CA LEU A 10 -3.92 34.97 -18.21
C LEU A 10 -2.68 34.09 -17.90
N LEU A 11 -1.49 34.66 -17.74
CA LEU A 11 -0.32 33.89 -17.32
C LEU A 11 -0.41 33.40 -15.88
N LEU A 12 -0.98 34.19 -14.96
CA LEU A 12 -1.16 33.82 -13.56
C LEU A 12 -2.18 32.69 -13.35
N SER A 13 -3.20 32.57 -14.21
CA SER A 13 -4.19 31.49 -14.12
C SER A 13 -3.64 30.13 -14.56
N HIS A 14 -2.61 30.11 -15.42
CA HIS A 14 -1.93 28.86 -15.82
C HIS A 14 -1.04 28.27 -14.71
N MET A 15 -0.64 29.06 -13.71
CA MET A 15 0.24 28.62 -12.61
C MET A 15 -0.51 27.98 -11.44
N LEU A 16 -1.86 27.96 -11.46
CA LEU A 16 -2.68 27.44 -10.36
C LEU A 16 -3.12 25.98 -10.52
N VAL A 17 -2.62 25.26 -11.53
CA VAL A 17 -2.85 23.82 -11.62
C VAL A 17 -1.84 23.10 -10.71
N PHE A 18 -2.05 23.20 -9.39
CA PHE A 18 -1.56 22.19 -8.47
C PHE A 18 -2.35 20.90 -8.74
N GLY A 19 -1.92 20.17 -9.75
CA GLY A 19 -2.52 18.89 -10.13
C GLY A 19 -2.23 17.87 -9.04
N GLN A 20 -3.26 17.47 -8.30
CA GLN A 20 -3.22 16.22 -7.55
C GLN A 20 -2.87 15.10 -8.55
N GLU A 21 -1.83 14.33 -8.26
CA GLU A 21 -1.43 13.22 -9.11
C GLU A 21 -2.56 12.17 -9.14
N LYS A 22 -3.05 11.86 -10.35
CA LYS A 22 -4.13 10.90 -10.58
C LYS A 22 -3.65 9.80 -11.51
N LEU A 23 -3.92 8.57 -11.14
CA LEU A 23 -3.86 7.45 -12.06
C LEU A 23 -5.08 7.52 -13.00
N ILE A 24 -4.82 7.46 -14.30
CA ILE A 24 -5.85 7.36 -15.35
C ILE A 24 -5.71 6.00 -16.04
N LYS A 25 -6.68 5.11 -15.87
CA LYS A 25 -6.62 3.73 -16.38
C LYS A 25 -8.03 3.15 -16.54
N ASP A 26 -8.24 2.29 -17.53
CA ASP A 26 -9.47 1.48 -17.61
C ASP A 26 -9.35 0.33 -16.59
N LEU A 27 -10.05 0.44 -15.46
CA LEU A 27 -9.98 -0.46 -14.32
C LEU A 27 -11.12 -1.48 -14.32
N ASP A 28 -12.30 -1.12 -14.83
CA ASP A 28 -13.46 -2.02 -14.89
C ASP A 28 -13.62 -2.76 -16.23
N HIS A 29 -12.76 -2.44 -17.21
CA HIS A 29 -12.64 -3.06 -18.52
C HIS A 29 -13.86 -2.83 -19.42
N ASP A 30 -14.44 -1.64 -19.37
CA ASP A 30 -15.50 -1.19 -20.29
C ASP A 30 -14.99 -0.37 -21.49
N GLY A 31 -13.67 -0.12 -21.55
CA GLY A 31 -13.02 0.65 -22.60
C GLY A 31 -12.95 2.16 -22.35
N ILE A 32 -13.54 2.65 -21.25
CA ILE A 32 -13.52 4.05 -20.81
C ILE A 32 -12.46 4.19 -19.70
N LYS A 33 -11.82 5.37 -19.61
CA LYS A 33 -10.79 5.62 -18.59
C LYS A 33 -11.42 6.00 -17.24
N ASP A 34 -10.98 5.30 -16.20
CA ASP A 34 -11.27 5.59 -14.80
C ASP A 34 -10.17 6.43 -14.17
N THR A 35 -10.44 6.90 -12.95
CA THR A 35 -9.45 7.62 -12.16
C THR A 35 -9.29 7.04 -10.76
N VAL A 36 -8.06 7.05 -10.26
CA VAL A 36 -7.73 6.76 -8.86
C VAL A 36 -6.72 7.77 -8.38
N TYR A 37 -6.92 8.29 -7.18
CA TYR A 37 -6.01 9.25 -6.59
C TYR A 37 -6.06 9.21 -5.06
N LEU A 38 -5.00 9.72 -4.43
CA LEU A 38 -4.90 9.84 -2.98
C LEU A 38 -5.29 11.25 -2.54
N SER A 39 -6.45 11.41 -1.92
CA SER A 39 -6.93 12.67 -1.35
C SER A 39 -6.15 13.01 -0.09
N ARG A 40 -5.17 13.91 -0.18
CA ARG A 40 -4.42 14.35 1.02
C ARG A 40 -5.23 15.24 1.97
N LYS A 41 -6.35 15.82 1.50
CA LYS A 41 -7.27 16.58 2.34
C LYS A 41 -8.14 15.67 3.21
N GLU A 42 -8.73 14.64 2.60
CA GLU A 42 -9.65 13.72 3.27
C GLU A 42 -8.94 12.48 3.82
N LEU A 43 -7.65 12.33 3.49
CA LEU A 43 -6.80 11.17 3.80
C LEU A 43 -7.36 9.85 3.26
N THR A 44 -7.97 9.87 2.07
CA THR A 44 -8.62 8.71 1.46
C THR A 44 -8.06 8.36 0.09
N ILE A 45 -8.15 7.09 -0.27
CA ILE A 45 -8.03 6.65 -1.66
C ILE A 45 -9.39 6.89 -2.32
N VAL A 46 -9.44 7.62 -3.42
CA VAL A 46 -10.65 7.88 -4.18
C VAL A 46 -10.54 7.24 -5.55
N CYS A 47 -11.56 6.47 -5.92
CA CYS A 47 -11.72 5.84 -7.22
C CYS A 47 -13.03 6.32 -7.87
N GLN A 48 -13.02 6.58 -9.17
CA GLN A 48 -14.19 6.93 -9.95
C GLN A 48 -14.21 6.08 -11.21
N LEU A 49 -15.22 5.20 -11.30
CA LEU A 49 -15.37 4.23 -12.39
C LEU A 49 -16.41 4.70 -13.41
N SER A 50 -16.16 4.51 -14.69
CA SER A 50 -17.07 4.79 -15.80
C SER A 50 -18.36 3.98 -15.69
N SER A 51 -18.28 2.68 -15.37
CA SER A 51 -19.46 1.82 -15.15
C SER A 51 -20.36 2.28 -14.00
N GLN A 52 -19.85 3.15 -13.13
CA GLN A 52 -20.58 3.74 -11.99
C GLN A 52 -20.81 5.25 -12.17
N LYS A 53 -20.84 5.73 -13.43
CA LYS A 53 -21.08 7.15 -13.76
C LYS A 53 -20.11 8.09 -13.05
N PHE A 54 -18.89 7.64 -12.81
CA PHE A 54 -17.84 8.37 -12.09
C PHE A 54 -18.23 8.80 -10.67
N ALA A 55 -19.17 8.10 -10.03
CA ALA A 55 -19.44 8.30 -8.61
C ALA A 55 -18.17 8.04 -7.78
N LYS A 56 -17.96 8.83 -6.72
CA LYS A 56 -16.81 8.66 -5.83
C LYS A 56 -16.97 7.41 -4.98
N ILE A 57 -16.04 6.47 -5.14
CA ILE A 57 -15.83 5.32 -4.28
C ILE A 57 -14.59 5.66 -3.45
N GLN A 58 -14.70 5.69 -2.13
CA GLN A 58 -13.59 6.14 -1.29
C GLN A 58 -13.35 5.21 -0.12
N SER A 59 -12.09 5.07 0.28
CA SER A 59 -11.72 4.36 1.50
C SER A 59 -12.19 5.08 2.76
N GLN A 60 -12.06 4.40 3.89
CA GLN A 60 -12.00 5.10 5.17
C GLN A 60 -10.75 5.99 5.23
N PRO A 61 -10.72 7.03 6.07
CA PRO A 61 -9.53 7.84 6.29
C PRO A 61 -8.32 6.99 6.73
N ILE A 62 -7.14 7.34 6.24
CA ILE A 62 -5.85 6.72 6.56
C ILE A 62 -5.11 7.71 7.46
N GLY A 63 -5.07 7.43 8.76
CA GLY A 63 -4.52 8.35 9.76
C GLY A 63 -3.03 8.59 9.59
N ASN A 64 -2.28 7.53 9.31
CA ASN A 64 -0.82 7.58 9.19
C ASN A 64 -0.35 7.60 7.73
N LEU A 65 -0.73 8.64 6.98
CA LEU A 65 -0.31 8.83 5.60
C LEU A 65 1.06 9.51 5.53
N SER A 66 2.08 8.82 4.99
CA SER A 66 3.41 9.39 4.78
C SER A 66 3.42 10.37 3.60
N ASP A 67 4.41 11.27 3.56
CA ASP A 67 4.66 12.11 2.39
C ASP A 67 5.04 11.27 1.15
N ASN A 68 5.70 10.14 1.37
CA ASN A 68 6.06 9.15 0.36
C ASN A 68 4.98 8.06 0.22
N SER A 69 3.74 8.52 0.00
CA SER A 69 2.60 7.66 -0.31
C SER A 69 1.97 8.07 -1.63
N GLY A 70 1.37 7.10 -2.32
CA GLY A 70 0.80 7.36 -3.64
C GLY A 70 0.05 6.16 -4.22
N ILE A 71 -0.31 6.32 -5.49
CA ILE A 71 -1.05 5.33 -6.26
C ILE A 71 -0.24 4.97 -7.51
N ASN A 72 0.07 3.68 -7.69
CA ASN A 72 0.71 3.19 -8.91
C ASN A 72 -0.25 2.30 -9.71
N ALA A 73 -0.11 2.32 -11.04
CA ALA A 73 -0.77 1.35 -11.89
C ALA A 73 -0.19 -0.04 -11.68
N THR A 74 -1.04 -1.08 -11.63
CA THR A 74 -0.60 -2.48 -11.73
C THR A 74 -1.22 -3.10 -12.98
N LYS A 75 -0.78 -4.29 -13.42
CA LYS A 75 -1.33 -4.95 -14.61
C LYS A 75 -2.86 -5.04 -14.56
N ASN A 76 -3.40 -5.49 -13.42
CA ASN A 76 -4.81 -5.81 -13.23
C ASN A 76 -5.57 -4.81 -12.33
N GLY A 77 -5.04 -3.61 -12.11
CA GLY A 77 -5.69 -2.61 -11.27
C GLY A 77 -4.71 -1.52 -10.84
N PHE A 78 -4.63 -1.27 -9.54
CA PHE A 78 -3.72 -0.30 -8.94
C PHE A 78 -3.19 -0.78 -7.59
N GLU A 79 -2.16 -0.12 -7.09
CA GLU A 79 -1.69 -0.27 -5.72
C GLU A 79 -1.68 1.08 -5.01
N PHE A 80 -2.00 1.05 -3.72
CA PHE A 80 -1.68 2.11 -2.79
C PHE A 80 -0.39 1.73 -2.07
N PHE A 81 0.60 2.61 -2.06
CA PHE A 81 1.82 2.46 -1.27
C PHE A 81 1.90 3.56 -0.22
N ASN A 82 2.46 3.20 0.93
CA ASN A 82 2.72 4.12 2.04
C ASN A 82 4.07 3.75 2.63
N ASP A 83 5.11 4.49 2.21
CA ASP A 83 6.49 4.15 2.50
C ASP A 83 7.11 5.18 3.44
N TRP A 84 7.78 4.68 4.48
CA TRP A 84 8.65 5.45 5.34
C TRP A 84 10.11 5.09 5.05
N MET A 85 11.03 5.83 5.66
CA MET A 85 12.48 5.67 5.43
C MET A 85 12.98 4.23 5.65
N ARG A 86 12.40 3.50 6.61
CA ARG A 86 12.88 2.16 7.02
C ARG A 86 11.83 1.06 7.01
N ALA A 87 10.59 1.38 6.69
CA ALA A 87 9.49 0.42 6.62
C ALA A 87 8.43 0.97 5.69
N GLY A 88 7.56 0.12 5.20
CA GLY A 88 6.48 0.54 4.32
C GLY A 88 5.56 -0.60 3.99
N PHE A 89 4.44 -0.27 3.38
CA PHE A 89 3.48 -1.26 2.93
C PHE A 89 2.80 -0.87 1.64
N LYS A 90 2.28 -1.89 0.96
CA LYS A 90 1.54 -1.76 -0.29
C LYS A 90 0.28 -2.59 -0.22
N THR A 91 -0.83 -2.04 -0.68
CA THR A 91 -2.11 -2.75 -0.83
C THR A 91 -2.54 -2.71 -2.29
N GLN A 92 -2.86 -3.87 -2.84
CA GLN A 92 -3.22 -4.04 -4.24
C GLN A 92 -4.72 -4.15 -4.39
N PHE A 93 -5.29 -3.43 -5.36
CA PHE A 93 -6.71 -3.39 -5.64
C PHE A 93 -7.01 -3.74 -7.09
N ARG A 94 -8.15 -4.39 -7.31
CA ARG A 94 -8.68 -4.75 -8.64
C ARG A 94 -10.20 -4.67 -8.64
N TYR A 95 -10.78 -4.26 -9.76
CA TYR A 95 -12.21 -4.35 -9.97
C TYR A 95 -12.69 -5.82 -10.05
N ASN A 96 -13.66 -6.18 -9.24
CA ASN A 96 -14.32 -7.47 -9.26
C ASN A 96 -15.62 -7.36 -10.06
N LYS A 97 -15.66 -7.96 -11.26
CA LYS A 97 -16.82 -7.92 -12.17
C LYS A 97 -18.08 -8.56 -11.59
N ASN A 98 -17.94 -9.55 -10.70
CA ASN A 98 -19.08 -10.26 -10.11
C ASN A 98 -19.76 -9.42 -9.03
N THR A 99 -18.98 -8.76 -8.17
CA THR A 99 -19.51 -7.92 -7.09
C THR A 99 -19.68 -6.45 -7.49
N LYS A 100 -19.11 -6.06 -8.65
CA LYS A 100 -19.01 -4.69 -9.14
C LYS A 100 -18.31 -3.72 -8.18
N LYS A 101 -17.34 -4.23 -7.41
CA LYS A 101 -16.59 -3.46 -6.41
C LYS A 101 -15.09 -3.47 -6.69
N VAL A 102 -14.41 -2.41 -6.24
CA VAL A 102 -12.94 -2.37 -6.17
C VAL A 102 -12.52 -3.16 -4.95
N GLN A 103 -11.94 -4.34 -5.16
CA GLN A 103 -11.57 -5.28 -4.11
C GLN A 103 -10.07 -5.27 -3.88
N MET A 104 -9.66 -5.31 -2.60
CA MET A 104 -8.28 -5.55 -2.21
C MET A 104 -7.91 -7.02 -2.46
N ILE A 105 -6.81 -7.25 -3.19
CA ILE A 105 -6.34 -8.59 -3.60
C ILE A 105 -4.99 -8.98 -3.00
N GLY A 106 -4.26 -8.03 -2.42
CA GLY A 106 -2.95 -8.29 -1.84
C GLY A 106 -2.54 -7.21 -0.85
N ILE A 107 -1.72 -7.59 0.12
CA ILE A 107 -0.96 -6.67 0.98
C ILE A 107 0.47 -7.17 1.09
N GLY A 108 1.42 -6.25 1.07
CA GLY A 108 2.82 -6.52 1.34
C GLY A 108 3.41 -5.45 2.25
N ARG A 109 4.47 -5.82 2.97
CA ARG A 109 5.24 -4.91 3.83
C ARG A 109 6.72 -5.22 3.75
N TYR A 110 7.53 -4.21 4.04
CA TYR A 110 8.95 -4.38 4.28
C TYR A 110 9.37 -3.64 5.55
N SER A 111 10.46 -4.09 6.14
CA SER A 111 11.16 -3.40 7.22
C SER A 111 12.66 -3.61 7.04
N PHE A 112 13.44 -2.54 7.09
CA PHE A 112 14.90 -2.60 7.06
C PHE A 112 15.51 -2.77 8.47
N GLY A 113 14.68 -3.05 9.48
CA GLY A 113 15.10 -3.12 10.89
C GLY A 113 15.37 -1.73 11.48
N GLY A 114 15.55 -1.63 12.79
CA GLY A 114 15.89 -0.39 13.49
C GLY A 114 17.40 -0.08 13.54
N ALA A 115 17.78 1.08 14.08
CA ALA A 115 19.16 1.38 14.47
C ALA A 115 19.64 0.55 15.67
N THR A 116 18.69 -0.09 16.37
CA THR A 116 18.85 -1.01 17.51
C THR A 116 19.13 -2.45 17.09
N HIS A 117 19.28 -2.71 15.80
CA HIS A 117 19.52 -4.04 15.24
C HIS A 117 18.34 -4.99 15.43
N ASP A 118 17.15 -4.55 15.04
CA ASP A 118 15.96 -5.41 14.99
C ASP A 118 15.86 -6.16 13.66
N GLY A 119 15.04 -7.20 13.63
CA GLY A 119 14.81 -8.02 12.44
C GLY A 119 14.39 -7.19 11.22
N SER A 120 14.82 -7.64 10.04
CA SER A 120 14.59 -6.97 8.75
C SER A 120 14.09 -7.96 7.71
N GLY A 121 13.39 -7.50 6.69
CA GLY A 121 12.86 -8.34 5.63
C GLY A 121 11.56 -7.81 5.07
N GLU A 122 10.85 -8.70 4.40
CA GLU A 122 9.60 -8.38 3.73
C GLU A 122 8.63 -9.54 3.77
N SER A 123 7.35 -9.23 3.61
CA SER A 123 6.32 -10.24 3.45
C SER A 123 5.19 -9.76 2.57
N SER A 124 4.46 -10.72 2.03
CA SER A 124 3.21 -10.47 1.32
C SER A 124 2.17 -11.54 1.61
N VAL A 125 0.90 -11.21 1.40
CA VAL A 125 -0.18 -12.18 1.32
C VAL A 125 -1.07 -11.89 0.13
N ASN A 126 -1.39 -12.93 -0.63
CA ASN A 126 -2.42 -12.91 -1.65
C ASN A 126 -3.77 -13.14 -0.99
N LEU A 127 -4.67 -12.16 -1.00
CA LEU A 127 -5.96 -12.26 -0.30
C LEU A 127 -6.95 -13.20 -1.02
N LEU A 128 -6.70 -13.55 -2.29
CA LEU A 128 -7.54 -14.47 -3.06
C LEU A 128 -7.19 -15.94 -2.77
N THR A 129 -5.91 -16.27 -2.62
CA THR A 129 -5.44 -17.64 -2.34
C THR A 129 -5.10 -17.88 -0.87
N HIS A 130 -5.03 -16.79 -0.10
CA HIS A 130 -4.57 -16.73 1.28
C HIS A 130 -3.11 -17.15 1.48
N ASP A 131 -2.32 -17.22 0.41
CA ASP A 131 -0.91 -17.58 0.49
C ASP A 131 -0.11 -16.42 1.06
N TYR A 132 0.52 -16.67 2.21
CA TYR A 132 1.48 -15.78 2.84
C TYR A 132 2.89 -16.26 2.54
N LEU A 133 3.76 -15.30 2.22
CA LEU A 133 5.20 -15.47 2.05
C LEU A 133 5.92 -14.41 2.90
N GLY A 134 6.86 -14.83 3.73
CA GLY A 134 7.69 -13.93 4.54
C GLY A 134 9.16 -14.30 4.46
N ASP A 135 9.99 -13.36 4.01
CA ASP A 135 11.43 -13.47 3.95
C ASP A 135 12.04 -12.50 4.96
N TRP A 136 12.40 -13.04 6.13
CA TRP A 136 12.86 -12.26 7.28
C TRP A 136 14.28 -12.62 7.70
N ASN A 137 14.86 -11.73 8.48
CA ASN A 137 16.14 -11.86 9.15
C ASN A 137 15.93 -11.46 10.60
N TYR A 138 16.64 -12.11 11.52
CA TYR A 138 16.79 -11.64 12.89
C TYR A 138 18.22 -11.17 13.11
N PHE A 139 18.44 -10.26 14.04
CA PHE A 139 19.78 -9.89 14.44
C PHE A 139 20.26 -10.79 15.58
N ASN A 140 21.41 -11.43 15.38
CA ASN A 140 22.08 -12.19 16.43
C ASN A 140 23.20 -11.31 17.01
N THR A 141 22.97 -10.74 18.20
CA THR A 141 23.93 -9.87 18.90
C THR A 141 25.21 -10.59 19.33
N SER A 142 25.15 -11.90 19.59
CA SER A 142 26.31 -12.70 20.04
C SER A 142 27.18 -13.21 18.89
N ALA A 143 26.77 -13.02 17.65
CA ALA A 143 27.59 -13.41 16.49
C ALA A 143 28.83 -12.53 16.34
N ASN A 144 29.81 -12.99 15.56
CA ASN A 144 31.04 -12.25 15.24
C ASN A 144 31.74 -11.67 16.48
N ASN A 145 31.98 -12.50 17.50
CA ASN A 145 32.63 -12.08 18.76
C ASN A 145 31.91 -10.92 19.49
N GLY A 146 30.58 -10.80 19.31
CA GLY A 146 29.78 -9.73 19.92
C GLY A 146 29.54 -8.51 19.04
N GLU A 147 30.08 -8.46 17.81
CA GLU A 147 29.78 -7.41 16.83
C GLU A 147 28.37 -7.56 16.21
N GLY A 148 27.80 -8.76 16.35
CA GLY A 148 26.47 -9.09 15.87
C GLY A 148 26.38 -9.26 14.35
N ARG A 149 25.30 -9.89 13.89
CA ARG A 149 25.01 -10.04 12.46
C ARG A 149 23.53 -10.28 12.19
N LEU A 150 23.07 -9.89 11.01
CA LEU A 150 21.77 -10.34 10.50
C LEU A 150 21.86 -11.79 10.04
N VAL A 151 20.90 -12.60 10.48
CA VAL A 151 20.78 -14.02 10.14
C VAL A 151 19.42 -14.24 9.49
N LYS A 152 19.45 -14.74 8.25
CA LYS A 152 18.24 -15.06 7.48
C LYS A 152 17.49 -16.24 8.10
N ILE A 153 16.17 -16.12 8.21
CA ILE A 153 15.29 -17.26 8.50
C ILE A 153 14.78 -17.87 7.17
N PRO A 154 14.46 -19.17 7.13
CA PRO A 154 13.79 -19.81 6.01
C PRO A 154 12.52 -19.05 5.70
N THR A 155 12.25 -18.92 4.40
CA THR A 155 11.01 -18.31 3.93
C THR A 155 9.82 -18.94 4.63
N ILE A 156 9.06 -18.12 5.35
CA ILE A 156 7.84 -18.55 6.00
C ILE A 156 6.77 -18.68 4.91
N ARG A 157 6.22 -19.88 4.76
CA ARG A 157 5.08 -20.16 3.88
C ARG A 157 3.91 -20.58 4.75
N ALA A 158 2.81 -19.84 4.70
CA ALA A 158 1.64 -20.10 5.53
C ALA A 158 0.33 -19.71 4.82
N LYS A 159 -0.80 -20.08 5.41
CA LYS A 159 -2.10 -19.55 5.03
C LYS A 159 -2.50 -18.43 5.98
N MET A 160 -2.81 -17.25 5.45
CA MET A 160 -3.25 -16.09 6.21
C MET A 160 -4.58 -15.57 5.65
N LYS A 161 -5.68 -15.87 6.36
CA LYS A 161 -7.03 -15.53 5.92
C LYS A 161 -7.43 -14.11 6.34
N PHE A 162 -8.10 -13.43 5.43
CA PHE A 162 -8.81 -12.17 5.64
C PHE A 162 -10.22 -12.29 5.07
N LYS A 163 -11.17 -11.55 5.64
CA LYS A 163 -12.48 -11.36 4.99
C LYS A 163 -12.26 -10.56 3.70
N ALA A 164 -13.18 -10.69 2.74
CA ALA A 164 -13.14 -9.85 1.55
C ALA A 164 -13.23 -8.37 1.93
N ILE A 165 -12.28 -7.57 1.44
CA ILE A 165 -12.16 -6.14 1.71
C ILE A 165 -12.40 -5.41 0.39
N ASN A 166 -13.39 -4.52 0.38
CA ASN A 166 -13.59 -3.58 -0.72
C ASN A 166 -13.01 -2.22 -0.34
N LEU A 167 -12.77 -1.37 -1.34
CA LEU A 167 -12.21 -0.04 -1.16
C LEU A 167 -12.99 0.76 -0.11
N GLU A 168 -14.33 0.71 -0.13
CA GLU A 168 -15.19 1.46 0.80
C GLU A 168 -14.99 1.08 2.28
N THR A 169 -14.54 -0.15 2.52
CA THR A 169 -14.28 -0.69 3.85
C THR A 169 -12.79 -0.73 4.19
N TYR A 170 -11.92 -0.31 3.26
CA TYR A 170 -10.49 -0.28 3.49
C TYR A 170 -10.12 0.82 4.49
N SER A 171 -9.30 0.45 5.48
CA SER A 171 -8.79 1.30 6.55
C SER A 171 -7.38 0.87 6.93
N GLU A 172 -6.64 1.72 7.64
CA GLU A 172 -5.30 1.39 8.14
C GLU A 172 -5.27 0.20 9.12
N SER A 173 -6.38 -0.08 9.81
CA SER A 173 -6.49 -1.22 10.73
C SER A 173 -6.26 -2.57 10.03
N ILE A 174 -6.53 -2.67 8.73
CA ILE A 174 -6.22 -3.87 7.93
C ILE A 174 -4.72 -4.11 7.86
N TYR A 175 -3.93 -3.02 7.74
CA TYR A 175 -2.47 -3.11 7.76
C TYR A 175 -1.97 -3.50 9.16
N SER A 176 -2.51 -2.90 10.23
CA SER A 176 -2.18 -3.27 11.61
C SER A 176 -2.47 -4.76 11.89
N ASP A 177 -3.65 -5.24 11.51
CA ASP A 177 -4.02 -6.66 11.62
C ASP A 177 -3.08 -7.58 10.84
N TYR A 178 -2.61 -7.14 9.68
CA TYR A 178 -1.65 -7.88 8.86
C TYR A 178 -0.27 -7.92 9.51
N GLU A 179 0.22 -6.78 9.99
CA GLU A 179 1.49 -6.65 10.70
C GLU A 179 1.54 -7.55 11.94
N ASP A 180 0.50 -7.53 12.78
CA ASP A 180 0.39 -8.38 13.96
C ASP A 180 0.45 -9.88 13.61
N LYS A 181 -0.24 -10.30 12.54
CA LYS A 181 -0.19 -11.69 12.07
C LYS A 181 1.20 -12.05 11.54
N CYS A 182 1.89 -11.14 10.86
CA CYS A 182 3.27 -11.34 10.40
C CYS A 182 4.22 -11.52 11.57
N THR A 183 4.13 -10.67 12.59
CA THR A 183 4.98 -10.72 13.79
C THR A 183 4.82 -12.06 14.51
N LYS A 184 3.59 -12.53 14.72
CA LYS A 184 3.33 -13.84 15.33
C LYS A 184 3.93 -15.01 14.53
N LEU A 185 3.87 -14.94 13.20
CA LEU A 185 4.50 -15.95 12.34
C LEU A 185 6.02 -15.89 12.46
N TYR A 186 6.61 -14.70 12.42
CA TYR A 186 8.04 -14.48 12.57
C TYR A 186 8.56 -15.02 13.92
N GLU A 187 7.95 -14.62 15.04
CA GLU A 187 8.34 -15.04 16.39
C GLU A 187 8.27 -16.56 16.56
N LYS A 188 7.22 -17.21 16.04
CA LYS A 188 7.07 -18.66 16.08
C LYS A 188 8.24 -19.36 15.37
N HIS A 189 8.67 -18.85 14.22
CA HIS A 189 9.77 -19.44 13.45
C HIS A 189 11.15 -19.10 14.02
N GLN A 190 11.29 -17.96 14.69
CA GLN A 190 12.51 -17.60 15.42
C GLN A 190 12.68 -18.46 16.68
N ASN A 191 11.64 -18.58 17.52
CA ASN A 191 11.70 -19.32 18.77
C ASN A 191 11.85 -20.82 18.58
N GLY A 192 11.26 -21.38 17.52
CA GLY A 192 11.44 -22.80 17.14
C GLY A 192 12.87 -23.18 16.75
N ARG A 193 13.81 -22.22 16.72
CA ARG A 193 15.25 -22.41 16.43
C ARG A 193 16.14 -22.24 17.66
N SER A 194 15.57 -21.87 18.81
CA SER A 194 16.30 -21.69 20.07
C SER A 194 16.32 -22.97 20.94
N LEU A 195 15.99 -24.13 20.37
CA LEU A 195 16.11 -25.48 20.93
C LEU A 195 17.06 -26.29 20.04
#